data_AF-A0A1J0A940-F1
#
_entry.id   AF-A0A1J0A940-F1
#
_cell.length_a   1.000
_cell.length_b   1.000
_cell.length_c   1.000
_cell.angle_alpha   90.00
_cell.angle_beta   90.00
_cell.angle_gamma   90.00
#
_symmetry.space_group_name_H-M   'P 1'
#
loop_
_entity.id
_entity.type
_entity.pdbx_description
1 polymer ?
#
loop_
_entity_poly.entity_id
_entity_poly.type
_entity_poly.pdbx_seq_one_letter_code
_entity_poly.pdbx_strand_id
1 'polypeptide(L)'
;MIGSPLARAQEAPGRGYHWGMATPSPVLPRGTRIRVGTTGTLAQILRGPALLDDGTHNLLGALKNSMATVGAKNLREMQKTEVVIAPSLLTEGKVYQRAQKLGMGK
;
A
#
# COMPACT_ATOMS: atom_id res chain seq x y z
N MET A 1 1.99 8.04 -8.00
CA MET A 1 0.50 7.94 -8.04
C MET A 1 0.09 6.63 -7.38
N ILE A 2 -0.99 6.61 -6.60
CA ILE A 2 -1.45 5.42 -5.85
C ILE A 2 -2.86 5.04 -6.35
N GLY A 3 -3.02 3.83 -6.91
CA GLY A 3 -4.28 3.33 -7.46
C GLY A 3 -4.96 2.30 -6.55
N SER A 4 -4.50 1.04 -6.62
CA SER A 4 -5.12 -0.10 -5.90
C SER A 4 -5.36 0.14 -4.40
N PRO A 5 -4.44 0.78 -3.63
CA PRO A 5 -4.72 1.09 -2.23
C PRO A 5 -5.89 2.07 -2.04
N LEU A 6 -6.02 3.10 -2.88
CA LEU A 6 -7.13 4.07 -2.78
C LEU A 6 -8.45 3.49 -3.29
N ALA A 7 -8.40 2.52 -4.20
CA ALA A 7 -9.57 1.79 -4.66
C ALA A 7 -10.23 0.94 -3.56
N ARG A 8 -9.56 0.76 -2.41
CA ARG A 8 -10.11 0.11 -1.21
C ARG A 8 -10.92 1.05 -0.32
N ALA A 9 -11.00 2.34 -0.65
CA ALA A 9 -11.81 3.30 0.09
C ALA A 9 -13.31 3.06 -0.13
N GLN A 10 -14.14 3.35 0.88
CA GLN A 10 -15.61 3.32 0.76
C GLN A 10 -16.12 4.30 -0.29
N GLU A 11 -15.42 5.42 -0.46
CA GLU A 11 -15.68 6.48 -1.41
C GLU A 11 -15.23 6.12 -2.83
N ALA A 12 -14.47 5.03 -3.01
CA ALA A 12 -13.99 4.62 -4.32
C ALA A 12 -15.14 4.10 -5.20
N PRO A 13 -15.33 4.64 -6.41
CA PRO A 13 -16.45 4.26 -7.28
C PRO A 13 -16.37 2.81 -7.79
N GLY A 14 -15.18 2.19 -7.71
CA GLY A 14 -14.95 0.80 -8.11
C GLY A 14 -15.58 -0.24 -7.19
N ARG A 15 -16.18 0.14 -6.04
CA ARG A 15 -16.90 -0.76 -5.11
C ARG A 15 -16.09 -2.02 -4.76
N GLY A 16 -14.82 -1.82 -4.38
CA GLY A 16 -13.89 -2.90 -4.04
C GLY A 16 -13.20 -3.56 -5.25
N TYR A 17 -13.30 -2.97 -6.43
CA TYR A 17 -12.55 -3.34 -7.63
C TYR A 17 -11.63 -2.22 -8.09
N HIS A 18 -10.53 -2.62 -8.72
CA HIS A 18 -9.56 -1.72 -9.35
C HIS A 18 -9.18 -2.26 -10.73
N TRP A 19 -8.88 -1.37 -11.68
CA TRP A 19 -8.37 -1.71 -13.00
C TRP A 19 -7.45 -0.60 -13.48
N GLY A 20 -6.47 -0.94 -14.32
CA GLY A 20 -5.61 0.05 -14.95
C GLY A 20 -6.37 0.87 -16.00
N MET A 21 -5.99 2.13 -16.17
CA MET A 21 -6.43 2.99 -17.28
C MET A 21 -5.71 2.57 -18.56
N ALA A 22 -6.15 1.46 -19.16
CA ALA A 22 -5.73 1.06 -20.49
C ALA A 22 -6.77 1.50 -21.52
N THR A 23 -6.32 1.87 -22.73
CA THR A 23 -7.21 2.14 -23.86
C THR A 23 -8.19 0.97 -24.04
N PRO A 24 -9.52 1.20 -24.01
CA PRO A 24 -10.49 0.15 -24.27
C PRO A 24 -10.30 -0.38 -25.69
N SER A 25 -9.98 -1.67 -25.83
CA SER A 25 -9.86 -2.32 -27.12
C SER A 25 -10.41 -3.74 -27.01
N PRO A 26 -11.35 -4.14 -27.88
CA PRO A 26 -11.87 -5.51 -27.89
C PRO A 26 -10.83 -6.53 -28.39
N VAL A 27 -9.84 -6.09 -29.17
CA VAL A 27 -8.81 -6.95 -29.78
C VAL A 27 -7.44 -6.85 -29.10
N LEU A 28 -7.25 -5.86 -28.22
CA LEU A 28 -6.03 -5.67 -27.45
C LEU A 28 -6.36 -5.27 -26.00
N PRO A 29 -7.02 -6.14 -25.22
CA PRO A 29 -7.34 -5.85 -23.83
C PRO A 29 -6.07 -5.77 -22.99
N ARG A 30 -5.76 -4.57 -22.47
CA ARG A 30 -4.59 -4.32 -21.59
C ARG A 30 -4.98 -3.98 -20.15
N GLY A 31 -6.27 -3.80 -19.86
CA GLY A 31 -6.79 -3.54 -18.52
C GLY A 31 -7.29 -4.83 -17.89
N THR A 32 -6.78 -5.16 -16.69
CA THR A 32 -7.30 -6.28 -15.89
C THR A 32 -8.05 -5.73 -14.69
N ARG A 33 -9.29 -6.16 -14.51
CA ARG A 33 -10.08 -5.86 -13.31
C ARG A 33 -9.70 -6.85 -12.21
N ILE A 34 -9.30 -6.32 -11.06
CA ILE A 34 -8.97 -7.11 -9.86
C ILE A 34 -9.88 -6.73 -8.70
N ARG A 35 -10.16 -7.69 -7.82
CA ARG A 35 -10.87 -7.44 -6.56
C ARG A 35 -9.86 -7.06 -5.49
N VAL A 36 -10.00 -5.86 -4.94
CA VAL A 36 -9.15 -5.34 -3.85
C VAL A 36 -9.91 -5.26 -2.52
N GLY A 37 -11.24 -5.36 -2.55
CA GLY A 37 -12.09 -5.21 -1.37
C GLY A 37 -12.20 -3.75 -0.90
N THR A 38 -12.97 -3.53 0.16
CA THR A 38 -13.11 -2.23 0.81
C THR A 38 -12.67 -2.38 2.25
N THR A 39 -11.71 -1.57 2.71
CA THR A 39 -11.08 -1.74 4.02
C THR A 39 -11.30 -0.58 4.97
N GLY A 40 -11.74 0.58 4.47
CA GLY A 40 -12.01 1.76 5.29
C GLY A 40 -12.41 2.97 4.46
N THR A 41 -12.57 4.11 5.11
CA THR A 41 -12.75 5.40 4.42
C THR A 41 -11.43 5.88 3.81
N LEU A 42 -11.51 6.77 2.84
CA LEU A 42 -10.33 7.40 2.24
C LEU A 42 -9.50 8.13 3.31
N ALA A 43 -10.17 8.75 4.28
CA ALA A 43 -9.52 9.40 5.41
C ALA A 43 -8.70 8.41 6.26
N GLN A 44 -9.24 7.23 6.57
CA GLN A 44 -8.52 6.18 7.30
C GLN A 44 -7.31 5.66 6.52
N ILE A 45 -7.47 5.45 5.20
CA ILE A 45 -6.38 4.98 4.34
C ILE A 45 -5.24 6.01 4.29
N LEU A 46 -5.56 7.29 4.10
CA LEU A 46 -4.54 8.33 3.95
C LEU A 46 -3.96 8.81 5.28
N ARG A 47 -4.79 8.99 6.32
CA ARG A 47 -4.43 9.71 7.56
C ARG A 47 -4.62 8.90 8.84
N GLY A 48 -5.22 7.72 8.75
CA GLY A 48 -5.51 6.88 9.90
C GLY A 48 -6.80 7.25 10.66
N PRO A 49 -7.06 6.60 11.81
CA PRO A 49 -6.21 5.57 12.41
C PRO A 49 -6.12 4.31 11.54
N ALA A 50 -5.00 3.60 11.64
CA ALA A 50 -4.86 2.31 10.98
C ALA A 50 -5.71 1.27 11.73
N LEU A 51 -6.61 0.61 11.00
CA LEU A 51 -7.44 -0.48 11.52
C LEU A 51 -6.89 -1.86 11.13
N LEU A 52 -5.87 -1.86 10.28
CA LEU A 52 -5.18 -3.03 9.75
C LEU A 52 -3.69 -2.91 10.06
N ASP A 53 -3.05 -4.07 10.18
CA ASP A 53 -1.65 -4.27 10.52
C ASP A 53 -0.76 -4.55 9.29
N ASP A 54 -1.33 -4.43 8.08
CA ASP A 54 -0.68 -4.75 6.81
C ASP A 54 -0.08 -3.52 6.07
N GLY A 55 -0.15 -2.35 6.69
CA GLY A 55 0.35 -1.09 6.13
C GLY A 55 -0.54 -0.47 5.04
N THR A 56 -1.76 -0.97 4.83
CA THR A 56 -2.69 -0.41 3.83
C THR A 56 -3.47 0.81 4.34
N HIS A 57 -3.41 1.12 5.63
CA HIS A 57 -4.00 2.30 6.25
C HIS A 57 -2.95 3.24 6.81
N ASN A 58 -3.33 4.50 7.03
CA ASN A 58 -2.50 5.56 7.59
C ASN A 58 -1.17 5.79 6.82
N LEU A 59 -1.26 5.97 5.49
CA LEU A 59 -0.10 6.23 4.64
C LEU A 59 0.70 7.46 5.07
N LEU A 60 0.03 8.51 5.57
CA LEU A 60 0.69 9.70 6.12
C LEU A 60 1.51 9.37 7.38
N GLY A 61 0.95 8.59 8.29
CA GLY A 61 1.66 8.14 9.49
C GLY A 61 2.85 7.26 9.15
N ALA A 62 2.68 6.33 8.20
CA ALA A 62 3.77 5.48 7.72
C ALA A 62 4.93 6.30 7.11
N LEU A 63 4.61 7.29 6.27
CA LEU A 63 5.60 8.19 5.69
C LEU A 63 6.32 9.02 6.77
N LYS A 64 5.58 9.62 7.70
CA LYS A 64 6.17 10.41 8.80
C LYS A 64 7.07 9.56 9.70
N ASN A 65 6.64 8.34 10.02
CA ASN A 65 7.44 7.41 10.83
C ASN A 65 8.74 7.02 10.10
N SER A 66 8.63 6.67 8.81
CA SER A 66 9.80 6.36 7.98
C SER A 66 10.78 7.53 7.90
N MET A 67 10.29 8.76 7.69
CA MET A 67 11.10 9.96 7.69
C MET A 67 11.78 10.21 9.04
N ALA A 68 11.07 10.00 10.16
CA ALA A 68 11.64 10.14 11.49
C ALA A 68 12.76 9.12 11.76
N THR A 69 12.60 7.86 11.31
CA THR A 69 13.62 6.81 11.48
C THR A 69 14.96 7.16 10.84
N VAL A 70 14.93 7.87 9.71
CA VAL A 70 16.14 8.26 8.96
C VAL A 70 16.56 9.72 9.20
N GLY A 71 15.92 10.40 10.15
CA GLY A 71 16.25 11.79 10.51
C GLY A 71 15.88 12.84 9.46
N ALA A 72 14.95 12.55 8.55
CA ALA A 72 14.51 13.49 7.52
C ALA A 72 13.35 14.38 8.00
N LYS A 73 13.56 15.70 8.03
CA LYS A 73 12.52 16.67 8.44
C LYS A 73 11.51 16.96 7.32
N ASN A 74 11.91 16.79 6.07
CA ASN A 74 11.09 17.08 4.89
C ASN A 74 11.40 16.12 3.74
N LEU A 75 10.58 16.16 2.69
CA LEU A 75 10.71 15.27 1.53
C LEU A 75 12.05 15.45 0.79
N ARG A 76 12.64 16.64 0.80
CA ARG A 76 13.92 16.91 0.14
C ARG A 76 15.07 16.23 0.87
N GLU A 77 15.03 16.22 2.19
CA GLU A 77 16.00 15.46 3.01
C GLU A 77 15.79 13.95 2.86
N MET A 78 14.53 13.49 2.86
CA MET A 78 14.19 12.07 2.63
C MET A 78 14.74 11.55 1.30
N GLN A 79 14.72 12.37 0.25
CA GLN A 79 15.29 12.01 -1.07
C GLN A 79 16.81 11.82 -1.08
N LYS A 80 17.53 12.25 -0.02
CA LYS A 80 18.99 12.14 0.10
C LYS A 80 19.44 11.01 1.04
N THR A 81 18.52 10.31 1.69
CA THR A 81 18.86 9.28 2.67
C THR A 81 19.46 8.07 1.97
N GLU A 82 20.32 7.34 2.67
CA GLU A 82 20.91 6.12 2.14
C GLU A 82 19.84 5.05 1.88
N VAL A 83 20.01 4.32 0.78
CA VAL A 83 19.15 3.19 0.40
C VAL A 83 19.96 1.92 0.48
N VAL A 84 19.53 1.01 1.36
CA VAL A 84 20.14 -0.31 1.51
C VAL A 84 19.29 -1.35 0.79
N ILE A 85 19.92 -2.16 -0.06
CA ILE A 85 19.25 -3.29 -0.72
C ILE A 85 19.51 -4.55 0.11
N ALA A 86 18.46 -5.09 0.72
CA ALA A 86 18.53 -6.29 1.56
C ALA A 86 17.62 -7.40 0.99
N PRO A 87 18.11 -8.27 0.09
CA PRO A 87 17.28 -9.28 -0.57
C PRO A 87 16.62 -10.28 0.40
N SER A 88 17.29 -10.60 1.51
CA SER A 88 16.77 -11.55 2.52
C SER A 88 15.53 -11.04 3.25
N LEU A 89 15.31 -9.72 3.31
CA LEU A 89 14.24 -9.07 4.07
C LEU A 89 12.83 -9.49 3.61
N LEU A 90 12.70 -9.94 2.36
CA LEU A 90 11.45 -10.50 1.83
C LEU A 90 11.09 -11.87 2.42
N THR A 91 12.06 -12.59 2.97
CA THR A 91 11.91 -13.98 3.46
C THR A 91 12.12 -14.09 4.96
N GLU A 92 13.04 -13.31 5.50
CA GLU A 92 13.41 -13.31 6.91
C GLU A 92 12.22 -12.91 7.78
N GLY A 93 11.83 -13.77 8.74
CA GLY A 93 10.66 -13.58 9.59
C GLY A 93 9.31 -13.79 8.88
N LYS A 94 9.21 -13.58 7.57
CA LYS A 94 7.98 -13.76 6.77
C LYS A 94 7.52 -15.21 6.70
N VAL A 95 8.44 -16.17 6.81
CA VAL A 95 8.10 -17.61 6.91
C VAL A 95 7.20 -17.88 8.12
N TYR A 96 7.53 -17.30 9.29
CA TYR A 96 6.72 -17.46 10.50
C TYR A 96 5.37 -16.75 10.38
N GLN A 97 5.32 -15.55 9.78
CA GLN A 97 4.07 -14.82 9.53
C GLN A 97 3.10 -15.65 8.68
N ARG A 98 3.60 -16.29 7.60
CA ARG A 98 2.78 -17.14 6.72
C ARG A 98 2.36 -18.45 7.39
N ALA A 99 3.28 -19.12 8.08
CA ALA A 99 2.99 -20.38 8.77
C ALA A 99 1.88 -20.21 9.83
N GLN A 100 1.83 -19.04 10.47
CA GLN A 100 0.90 -18.74 11.55
C GLN A 100 -0.31 -17.88 11.13
N LYS A 101 -0.39 -17.46 9.86
CA LYS A 101 -1.46 -16.58 9.35
C LYS A 101 -1.56 -15.23 10.07
N LEU A 102 -0.41 -14.59 10.31
CA LEU A 102 -0.30 -13.35 11.10
C LEU A 102 0.07 -12.15 10.23
N GLY A 103 -0.45 -10.96 10.57
CA GLY A 103 -0.11 -9.70 9.91
C GLY A 103 -0.34 -9.74 8.39
N MET A 104 0.71 -9.40 7.62
CA MET A 104 0.71 -9.50 6.15
C MET A 104 0.74 -10.94 5.61
N GLY A 105 0.90 -11.93 6.50
CA GLY A 105 0.89 -13.36 6.20
C GLY A 105 -0.42 -14.06 6.55
N LYS A 106 -1.50 -13.31 6.85
CA LYS A 106 -2.88 -13.81 6.96
C LYS A 106 -3.29 -14.68 5.77
#